data_AF-A0A836B5I9-F1
#
_entry.id   AF-A0A836B5I9-F1
#
_cell.length_a   1.000
_cell.length_b   1.000
_cell.length_c   1.000
_cell.angle_alpha   90.00
_cell.angle_beta   90.00
_cell.angle_gamma   90.00
#
_symmetry.space_group_name_H-M   'P 1'
#
loop_
_entity.id
_entity.type
_entity.pdbx_description
1 polymer ?
#
loop_
_entity_poly.entity_id
_entity_poly.type
_entity_poly.pdbx_seq_one_letter_code
_entity_poly.pdbx_strand_id
1 'polypeptide(L)'
;MAEHDFVPAPRDIASKHGPHAAVKLTHILPSGVWCLCGAMQLAPPRLRAAAPRLHRLTGRVMLATAVPVAIGYFVMESRGLVGGSHELHGGSDRSSGRGSGMPENHLALRCLNAWFVLTAVVAMVQARRRRFASHGAWSLRHVASGAWVVVQRVIVLAVSVAAMVARVKWSEEARYDVFGKIGVAAVAMCVLGVEAYVWMGGSDRLRPAAARAEVQMATTKGVATARRSGEGLGLADADGMAGAGGSGEDLTVIEAQAGARAGRVGVARRRGQGQDSGRASDGSGRSGAAGGKAGAQPE
;
A
#
# COMPACT_ATOMS: atom_id res chain seq x y z
N MET A 1 -2.06 14.45 44.15
CA MET A 1 -1.79 14.19 42.72
C MET A 1 -0.82 15.26 42.24
N ALA A 2 0.39 14.88 41.80
CA ALA A 2 1.37 15.82 41.30
C ALA A 2 0.92 16.37 39.94
N GLU A 3 0.86 17.69 39.82
CA GLU A 3 0.45 18.39 38.61
C GLU A 3 1.66 18.49 37.69
N HIS A 4 1.78 17.59 36.72
CA HIS A 4 2.92 17.56 35.80
C HIS A 4 2.71 18.51 34.62
N ASP A 5 3.68 19.41 34.43
CA ASP A 5 3.79 20.27 33.25
C ASP A 5 3.83 19.44 31.95
N PHE A 6 3.13 19.98 30.97
CA PHE A 6 2.64 19.31 29.77
C PHE A 6 3.75 18.84 28.82
N VAL A 7 3.89 17.51 28.64
CA VAL A 7 4.46 16.92 27.42
C VAL A 7 3.54 15.75 26.97
N PRO A 8 2.70 15.95 25.94
CA PRO A 8 1.68 14.98 25.49
C PRO A 8 2.26 13.79 24.70
N ALA A 9 3.58 13.72 24.57
CA ALA A 9 4.28 12.59 24.02
C ALA A 9 5.51 12.28 24.89
N PRO A 10 5.87 10.99 25.08
CA PRO A 10 7.17 10.63 25.65
C PRO A 10 8.28 11.37 24.91
N ARG A 11 9.17 12.05 25.63
CA ARG A 11 10.26 12.86 25.04
C ARG A 11 11.17 12.07 24.12
N ASP A 12 11.21 10.74 24.28
CA ASP A 12 11.99 9.85 23.44
C ASP A 12 11.19 8.60 23.03
N ILE A 13 11.02 8.43 21.71
CA ILE A 13 10.42 7.23 21.09
C ILE A 13 11.19 5.96 21.48
N ALA A 14 12.51 6.06 21.66
CA ALA A 14 13.34 4.94 22.07
C ALA A 14 13.07 4.51 23.52
N SER A 15 12.68 5.46 24.38
CA SER A 15 12.30 5.19 25.78
C SER A 15 10.86 4.69 25.95
N LYS A 16 9.94 5.03 25.03
CA LYS A 16 8.50 4.74 25.14
C LYS A 16 8.17 3.27 25.41
N HIS A 17 8.93 2.36 24.80
CA HIS A 17 8.73 0.91 24.96
C HIS A 17 9.71 0.27 25.94
N GLY A 18 10.38 1.07 26.79
CA GLY A 18 11.22 0.62 27.89
C GLY A 18 12.15 -0.55 27.52
N PRO A 19 12.15 -1.65 28.32
CA PRO A 19 12.97 -2.84 28.06
C PRO A 19 12.38 -3.80 27.01
N HIS A 20 11.27 -3.46 26.35
CA HIS A 20 10.60 -4.34 25.38
C HIS A 20 11.34 -4.38 24.03
N ALA A 21 12.55 -4.95 24.01
CA ALA A 21 13.39 -5.08 22.82
C ALA A 21 12.65 -5.71 21.62
N ALA A 22 11.81 -6.73 21.88
CA ALA A 22 11.00 -7.36 20.84
C ALA A 22 10.13 -6.33 20.08
N VAL A 23 9.41 -5.44 20.77
CA VAL A 23 8.58 -4.41 20.12
C VAL A 23 9.42 -3.44 19.30
N LYS A 24 10.59 -3.05 19.80
CA LYS A 24 11.51 -2.17 19.08
C LYS A 24 12.00 -2.82 17.77
N LEU A 25 12.33 -4.10 17.81
CA LEU A 25 12.86 -4.86 16.68
C LEU A 25 11.80 -5.29 15.67
N THR A 26 10.60 -5.66 16.13
CA THR A 26 9.54 -6.14 15.23
C THR A 26 8.67 -5.01 14.71
N HIS A 27 8.43 -3.95 15.49
CA HIS A 27 7.52 -2.89 15.09
C HIS A 27 8.21 -1.57 14.75
N ILE A 28 8.95 -0.98 15.70
CA ILE A 28 9.43 0.41 15.58
C ILE A 28 10.47 0.54 14.46
N LEU A 29 11.56 -0.23 14.54
CA LEU A 29 12.66 -0.15 13.59
C LEU A 29 12.20 -0.52 12.15
N PRO A 30 11.46 -1.61 11.95
CA PRO A 30 10.89 -1.92 10.63
C PRO A 30 9.92 -0.85 10.13
N SER A 31 9.13 -0.21 11.00
CA SER A 31 8.25 0.89 10.61
C SER A 31 9.03 2.10 10.12
N GLY A 32 10.15 2.45 10.77
CA GLY A 32 11.03 3.53 10.32
C GLY A 32 11.59 3.27 8.92
N VAL A 33 12.09 2.06 8.68
CA VAL A 33 12.57 1.63 7.34
C VAL A 33 11.44 1.64 6.33
N TRP A 34 10.26 1.14 6.70
CA TRP A 34 9.06 1.14 5.86
C TRP A 34 8.67 2.57 5.46
N CYS A 35 8.64 3.51 6.40
CA CYS A 35 8.30 4.92 6.15
C CYS A 35 9.29 5.58 5.17
N LEU A 36 10.59 5.37 5.36
CA LEU A 36 11.61 5.90 4.46
C LEU A 36 11.45 5.35 3.04
N CYS A 37 11.19 4.04 2.92
CA CYS A 37 10.94 3.43 1.63
C CYS A 37 9.63 3.94 1.00
N GLY A 38 8.57 4.13 1.81
CA GLY A 38 7.29 4.68 1.40
C GLY A 38 7.40 6.08 0.80
N ALA A 39 8.22 6.95 1.41
CA ALA A 39 8.51 8.27 0.84
C ALA A 39 9.13 8.16 -0.57
N MET A 40 10.05 7.22 -0.78
CA MET A 40 10.62 6.96 -2.10
C MET A 40 9.60 6.36 -3.08
N GLN A 41 8.60 5.59 -2.60
CA GLN A 41 7.51 5.10 -3.45
C GLN A 41 6.56 6.22 -3.91
N LEU A 42 6.34 7.23 -3.06
CA LEU A 42 5.55 8.42 -3.36
C LEU A 42 6.34 9.50 -4.13
N ALA A 43 7.62 9.27 -4.40
CA ALA A 43 8.46 10.25 -5.06
C ALA A 43 7.92 10.67 -6.44
N PRO A 44 8.17 11.93 -6.86
CA PRO A 44 7.73 12.43 -8.15
C PRO A 44 8.16 11.51 -9.31
N PRO A 45 7.36 11.43 -10.40
CA PRO A 45 7.68 10.55 -11.53
C PRO A 45 9.08 10.75 -12.11
N ARG A 46 9.59 11.98 -12.10
CA ARG A 46 10.96 12.31 -12.56
C ARG A 46 12.03 11.56 -11.77
N LEU A 47 11.91 11.50 -10.44
CA LEU A 47 12.88 10.82 -9.58
C LEU A 47 12.82 9.29 -9.77
N ARG A 48 11.61 8.75 -9.87
CA ARG A 48 11.40 7.31 -10.11
C ARG A 48 11.94 6.87 -11.48
N ALA A 49 11.81 7.73 -12.50
CA ALA A 49 12.35 7.49 -13.83
C ALA A 49 13.88 7.57 -13.86
N ALA A 50 14.48 8.49 -13.09
CA ALA A 50 15.94 8.61 -12.98
C ALA A 50 16.59 7.43 -12.25
N ALA A 51 15.92 6.84 -11.26
CA ALA A 51 16.47 5.76 -10.45
C ALA A 51 15.52 4.53 -10.37
N PRO A 52 15.26 3.82 -11.48
CA PRO A 52 14.30 2.72 -11.51
C PRO A 52 14.74 1.51 -10.68
N ARG A 53 16.06 1.28 -10.54
CA ARG A 53 16.62 0.24 -9.67
C ARG A 53 16.31 0.54 -8.21
N LEU A 54 16.51 1.79 -7.79
CA LEU A 54 16.23 2.24 -6.43
C LEU A 54 14.74 2.12 -6.10
N HIS A 55 13.85 2.57 -6.99
CA HIS A 55 12.40 2.43 -6.80
C HIS A 55 11.96 0.97 -6.62
N ARG A 56 12.53 0.04 -7.40
CA ARG A 56 12.26 -1.39 -7.25
C ARG A 56 12.83 -1.97 -5.95
N LEU A 57 14.05 -1.57 -5.58
CA LEU A 57 14.69 -2.02 -4.35
C LEU A 57 13.91 -1.55 -3.13
N THR A 58 13.60 -0.26 -3.02
CA THR A 58 12.83 0.29 -1.89
C THR A 58 11.42 -0.27 -1.83
N GLY A 59 10.78 -0.55 -2.97
CA GLY A 59 9.48 -1.21 -2.99
C GLY A 59 9.53 -2.63 -2.42
N ARG A 60 10.59 -3.39 -2.70
CA ARG A 60 10.80 -4.74 -2.12
C ARG A 60 11.11 -4.66 -0.63
N VAL A 61 11.98 -3.74 -0.22
CA VAL A 61 12.33 -3.53 1.19
C VAL A 61 11.09 -3.13 1.97
N MET A 62 10.29 -2.19 1.47
CA MET A 62 9.03 -1.78 2.09
C MET A 62 8.07 -2.96 2.30
N LEU A 63 7.86 -3.80 1.28
CA LEU A 63 6.99 -4.98 1.42
C LEU A 63 7.58 -6.03 2.37
N ALA A 64 8.91 -6.19 2.40
CA ALA A 64 9.57 -7.11 3.31
C ALA A 64 9.46 -6.64 4.77
N THR A 65 9.60 -5.33 5.03
CA THR A 65 9.47 -4.75 6.38
C THR A 65 8.02 -4.67 6.85
N ALA A 66 7.03 -4.70 5.96
CA ALA A 66 5.62 -4.78 6.34
C ALA A 66 5.31 -6.05 7.18
N VAL A 67 5.99 -7.17 6.91
CA VAL A 67 5.79 -8.43 7.64
C VAL A 67 6.13 -8.31 9.13
N PRO A 68 7.36 -7.92 9.54
CA PRO A 68 7.68 -7.73 10.94
C PRO A 68 6.81 -6.62 11.56
N VAL A 69 6.49 -5.53 10.86
CA VAL A 69 5.58 -4.49 11.38
C VAL A 69 4.24 -5.09 11.82
N ALA A 70 3.64 -5.94 10.98
CA ALA A 70 2.38 -6.61 11.27
C ALA A 70 2.49 -7.64 12.40
N ILE A 71 3.59 -8.39 12.49
CA ILE A 71 3.89 -9.28 13.63
C ILE A 71 4.05 -8.46 14.91
N GLY A 72 4.78 -7.35 14.83
CA GLY A 72 5.06 -6.46 15.94
C GLY A 72 3.80 -5.84 16.53
N TYR A 73 2.77 -5.61 15.73
CA TYR A 73 1.43 -5.27 16.23
C TYR A 73 0.89 -6.32 17.21
N PHE A 74 0.91 -7.60 16.83
CA PHE A 74 0.44 -8.68 17.70
C PHE A 74 1.34 -8.87 18.94
N VAL A 75 2.64 -8.61 18.83
CA VAL A 75 3.55 -8.59 19.99
C VAL A 75 3.19 -7.47 20.97
N MET A 76 2.83 -6.28 20.47
CA MET A 76 2.34 -5.20 21.33
C MET A 76 1.01 -5.57 21.97
N GLU A 77 0.10 -6.14 21.20
CA GLU A 77 -1.24 -6.52 21.67
C GLU A 77 -1.17 -7.60 22.77
N SER A 78 -0.41 -8.68 22.55
CA SER A 78 -0.22 -9.76 23.53
C SER A 78 0.44 -9.31 24.84
N ARG A 79 1.15 -8.17 24.82
CA ARG A 79 1.77 -7.55 26.00
C ARG A 79 0.95 -6.43 26.61
N GLY A 80 -0.27 -6.17 26.12
CA GLY A 80 -1.10 -5.06 26.60
C GLY A 80 -0.49 -3.68 26.35
N LEU A 81 0.39 -3.54 25.35
CA LEU A 81 1.08 -2.29 25.03
C LEU A 81 0.31 -1.43 24.00
N VAL A 82 -0.80 -1.95 23.47
CA VAL A 82 -1.70 -1.23 22.56
C VAL A 82 -2.57 -0.30 23.40
N GLY A 83 -2.33 1.00 23.32
CA GLY A 83 -3.16 2.03 23.98
C GLY A 83 -2.55 2.76 25.17
N GLY A 84 -1.30 2.45 25.57
CA GLY A 84 -0.63 3.17 26.67
C GLY A 84 -1.11 2.81 28.09
N SER A 85 -1.97 1.81 28.21
CA SER A 85 -2.55 1.31 29.48
C SER A 85 -1.53 0.76 30.49
N HIS A 86 -0.27 0.58 30.10
CA HIS A 86 0.78 0.03 30.96
C HIS A 86 1.22 0.99 32.09
N GLU A 87 0.95 2.30 31.97
CA GLU A 87 1.23 3.29 33.02
C GLU A 87 0.13 3.31 34.12
N LEU A 88 -1.09 2.91 33.78
CA LEU A 88 -2.23 2.92 34.71
C LEU A 88 -2.26 1.73 35.68
N HIS A 89 -1.53 0.65 35.38
CA HIS A 89 -1.60 -0.62 36.15
C HIS A 89 -0.49 -0.75 37.22
N GLY A 90 0.26 0.31 37.50
CA GLY A 90 1.24 0.35 38.60
C GLY A 90 0.63 0.43 40.00
N GLY A 91 -0.69 0.67 40.10
CA GLY A 91 -1.45 0.62 41.36
C GLY A 91 -2.17 -0.71 41.49
N SER A 92 -1.93 -1.43 42.58
CA SER A 92 -2.25 -2.84 42.84
C SER A 92 -3.73 -3.22 42.98
N ASP A 93 -4.70 -2.38 42.61
CA ASP A 93 -6.11 -2.68 42.84
C ASP A 93 -6.75 -3.36 41.63
N ARG A 94 -6.63 -4.69 41.60
CA ARG A 94 -7.31 -5.62 40.68
C ARG A 94 -8.83 -5.72 40.92
N SER A 95 -9.49 -4.65 41.36
CA SER A 95 -10.94 -4.64 41.53
C SER A 95 -11.62 -4.45 40.17
N SER A 96 -11.82 -5.57 39.45
CA SER A 96 -13.02 -6.02 38.70
C SER A 96 -13.97 -5.03 38.02
N GLY A 97 -13.65 -3.76 37.89
CA GLY A 97 -14.39 -2.79 37.11
C GLY A 97 -14.15 -3.07 35.64
N ARG A 98 -15.15 -3.68 35.00
CA ARG A 98 -15.31 -3.85 33.56
C ARG A 98 -15.48 -2.48 32.89
N GLY A 99 -14.56 -1.56 33.16
CA GLY A 99 -14.56 -0.15 32.75
C GLY A 99 -14.20 -0.03 31.29
N SER A 100 -15.21 -0.24 30.44
CA SER A 100 -15.67 0.52 29.27
C SER A 100 -14.74 1.40 28.39
N GLY A 101 -13.46 1.62 28.68
CA GLY A 101 -12.71 2.72 28.04
C GLY A 101 -12.06 2.42 26.68
N MET A 102 -11.62 1.18 26.42
CA MET A 102 -10.88 0.88 25.17
C MET A 102 -11.06 -0.49 24.49
N PRO A 103 -12.04 -1.38 24.81
CA PRO A 103 -12.17 -2.65 24.09
C PRO A 103 -12.50 -2.51 22.59
N GLU A 104 -13.14 -1.40 22.18
CA GLU A 104 -13.58 -1.22 20.78
C GLU A 104 -12.44 -0.90 19.79
N ASN A 105 -11.36 -0.29 20.25
CA ASN A 105 -10.25 0.10 19.37
C ASN A 105 -9.38 -1.08 18.93
N HIS A 106 -9.32 -2.17 19.71
CA HIS A 106 -8.53 -3.35 19.36
C HIS A 106 -9.05 -4.01 18.08
N LEU A 107 -10.37 -4.12 17.93
CA LEU A 107 -10.96 -4.68 16.71
C LEU A 107 -10.62 -3.79 15.50
N ALA A 108 -10.77 -2.48 15.63
CA ALA A 108 -10.43 -1.54 14.56
C ALA A 108 -8.94 -1.65 14.16
N LEU A 109 -8.03 -1.74 15.14
CA LEU A 109 -6.60 -1.89 14.88
C LEU A 109 -6.24 -3.26 14.28
N ARG A 110 -6.90 -4.34 14.68
CA ARG A 110 -6.75 -5.66 14.04
C ARG A 110 -7.22 -5.63 12.58
N CYS A 111 -8.38 -5.03 12.32
CA CYS A 111 -8.90 -4.84 10.96
C CYS A 111 -7.94 -3.99 10.13
N LEU A 112 -7.39 -2.92 10.70
CA LEU A 112 -6.40 -2.08 10.02
C LEU A 112 -5.10 -2.83 9.73
N ASN A 113 -4.60 -3.64 10.67
CA ASN A 113 -3.42 -4.48 10.46
C ASN A 113 -3.67 -5.53 9.37
N ALA A 114 -4.84 -6.18 9.38
CA ALA A 114 -5.25 -7.10 8.33
C ALA A 114 -5.34 -6.41 6.96
N TRP A 115 -5.90 -5.20 6.91
CA TRP A 115 -5.94 -4.37 5.70
C TRP A 115 -4.55 -3.98 5.20
N PHE A 116 -3.65 -3.60 6.11
CA PHE A 116 -2.24 -3.30 5.80
C PHE A 116 -1.53 -4.50 5.15
N VAL A 117 -1.73 -5.72 5.68
CA VAL A 117 -1.18 -6.96 5.10
C VAL A 117 -1.84 -7.28 3.76
N LEU A 118 -3.17 -7.20 3.66
CA LEU A 118 -3.92 -7.48 2.44
C LEU A 118 -3.43 -6.59 1.28
N THR A 119 -3.35 -5.29 1.52
CA THR A 119 -2.92 -4.32 0.51
C THR A 119 -1.48 -4.58 0.03
N ALA A 120 -0.56 -4.97 0.92
CA ALA A 120 0.80 -5.39 0.56
C ALA A 120 0.80 -6.64 -0.35
N VAL A 121 0.07 -7.68 0.05
CA VAL A 121 -0.01 -8.94 -0.70
C VAL A 121 -0.60 -8.70 -2.09
N VAL A 122 -1.71 -7.98 -2.19
CA VAL A 122 -2.34 -7.69 -3.47
C VAL A 122 -1.44 -6.81 -4.33
N ALA A 123 -0.80 -5.78 -3.78
CA ALA A 123 0.18 -4.96 -4.52
C ALA A 123 1.31 -5.83 -5.10
N MET A 124 1.86 -6.76 -4.32
CA MET A 124 2.89 -7.70 -4.76
C MET A 124 2.40 -8.64 -5.86
N VAL A 125 1.21 -9.22 -5.71
CA VAL A 125 0.61 -10.10 -6.73
C VAL A 125 0.42 -9.37 -8.05
N GLN A 126 -0.09 -8.13 -8.01
CA GLN A 126 -0.29 -7.33 -9.21
C GLN A 126 1.03 -6.92 -9.87
N ALA A 127 2.09 -6.66 -9.09
CA ALA A 127 3.43 -6.44 -9.62
C ALA A 127 3.95 -7.68 -10.36
N ARG A 128 3.81 -8.88 -9.77
CA ARG A 128 4.24 -10.15 -10.39
C ARG A 128 3.46 -10.45 -11.68
N ARG A 129 2.16 -10.15 -11.70
CA ARG A 129 1.30 -10.26 -12.89
C ARG A 129 1.53 -9.16 -13.92
N ARG A 130 2.50 -8.26 -13.70
CA ARG A 130 2.82 -7.12 -14.58
C ARG A 130 1.62 -6.18 -14.82
N ARG A 131 0.64 -6.16 -13.91
CA ARG A 131 -0.53 -5.28 -13.94
C ARG A 131 -0.21 -3.96 -13.23
N PHE A 132 0.69 -3.17 -13.82
CA PHE A 132 1.29 -2.01 -13.14
C PHE A 132 0.31 -0.91 -12.72
N ALA A 133 -0.78 -0.71 -13.48
CA ALA A 133 -1.83 0.24 -13.10
C ALA A 133 -2.52 -0.20 -11.79
N SER A 134 -2.93 -1.47 -11.71
CA SER A 134 -3.53 -2.03 -10.50
C SER A 134 -2.52 -2.10 -9.35
N HIS A 135 -1.28 -2.49 -9.62
CA HIS A 135 -0.19 -2.45 -8.63
C HIS A 135 -0.05 -1.06 -8.01
N GLY A 136 0.00 0.01 -8.82
CA GLY A 136 0.10 1.38 -8.31
C GLY A 136 -1.04 1.75 -7.37
N ALA A 137 -2.28 1.39 -7.73
CA ALA A 137 -3.45 1.64 -6.89
C ALA A 137 -3.40 0.89 -5.55
N TRP A 138 -2.99 -0.39 -5.55
CA TRP A 138 -2.85 -1.16 -4.31
C TRP A 138 -1.65 -0.74 -3.47
N SER A 139 -0.54 -0.33 -4.10
CA SER A 139 0.61 0.25 -3.41
C SER A 139 0.24 1.55 -2.69
N LEU A 140 -0.58 2.41 -3.31
CA LEU A 140 -1.09 3.62 -2.65
C LEU A 140 -1.93 3.28 -1.41
N ARG A 141 -2.85 2.30 -1.53
CA ARG A 141 -3.64 1.83 -0.38
C ARG A 141 -2.77 1.30 0.75
N HIS A 142 -1.72 0.55 0.41
CA HIS A 142 -0.76 0.05 1.38
C HIS A 142 -0.03 1.20 2.08
N VAL A 143 0.47 2.20 1.34
CA VAL A 143 1.12 3.37 1.92
C VAL A 143 0.14 4.16 2.80
N ALA A 144 -1.09 4.39 2.36
CA ALA A 144 -2.11 5.08 3.16
C ALA A 144 -2.43 4.33 4.46
N SER A 145 -2.48 3.00 4.43
CA SER A 145 -2.75 2.17 5.62
C SER A 145 -1.66 2.22 6.69
N GLY A 146 -0.44 2.67 6.35
CA GLY A 146 0.62 2.96 7.33
C GLY A 146 0.80 4.45 7.63
N ALA A 147 0.50 5.34 6.67
CA ALA A 147 0.73 6.78 6.77
C ALA A 147 -0.16 7.48 7.80
N TRP A 148 -1.28 6.88 8.22
CA TRP A 148 -2.16 7.45 9.24
C TRP A 148 -1.43 7.75 10.56
N VAL A 149 -0.38 7.01 10.92
CA VAL A 149 0.42 7.28 12.12
C VAL A 149 1.10 8.64 12.01
N VAL A 150 1.61 9.00 10.84
CA VAL A 150 2.22 10.32 10.61
C VAL A 150 1.18 11.41 10.74
N VAL A 151 0.00 11.22 10.11
CA VAL A 151 -1.12 12.15 10.21
C VAL A 151 -1.60 12.32 11.65
N GLN A 152 -1.75 11.22 12.39
CA GLN A 152 -2.09 11.22 13.81
C GLN A 152 -1.07 12.04 14.61
N ARG A 153 0.24 11.87 14.38
CA ARG A 153 1.30 12.60 15.09
C ARG A 153 1.26 14.09 14.82
N VAL A 154 1.01 14.51 13.58
CA VAL A 154 0.88 15.93 13.23
C VAL A 154 -0.33 16.55 13.94
N ILE A 155 -1.47 15.86 13.96
CA ILE A 155 -2.67 16.35 14.65
C ILE A 155 -2.47 16.41 16.15
N VAL A 156 -1.88 15.35 16.75
CA VAL A 156 -1.53 15.35 18.18
C VAL A 156 -0.63 16.52 18.50
N LEU A 157 0.41 16.80 17.70
CA LEU A 157 1.29 17.96 17.90
C LEU A 157 0.52 19.29 17.85
N ALA A 158 -0.36 19.47 16.86
CA ALA A 158 -1.14 20.69 16.72
C ALA A 158 -2.10 20.91 17.90
N VAL A 159 -2.87 19.87 18.27
CA VAL A 159 -3.76 19.88 19.44
C VAL A 159 -2.96 20.16 20.72
N SER A 160 -1.75 19.62 20.80
CA SER A 160 -0.87 19.80 21.93
C SER A 160 -0.42 21.23 22.10
N VAL A 161 0.03 21.86 21.02
CA VAL A 161 0.40 23.28 21.01
C VAL A 161 -0.80 24.15 21.37
N ALA A 162 -1.98 23.86 20.83
CA ALA A 162 -3.20 24.60 21.15
C ALA A 162 -3.60 24.49 22.63
N ALA A 163 -3.55 23.28 23.20
CA ALA A 163 -3.84 23.05 24.62
C ALA A 163 -2.84 23.76 25.54
N MET A 164 -1.55 23.77 25.16
CA MET A 164 -0.50 24.50 25.88
C MET A 164 -0.77 26.02 25.86
N VAL A 165 -1.08 26.60 24.70
CA VAL A 165 -1.39 28.04 24.56
C VAL A 165 -2.63 28.42 25.37
N ALA A 166 -3.67 27.57 25.33
CA ALA A 166 -4.90 27.79 26.08
C ALA A 166 -4.81 27.37 27.57
N ARG A 167 -3.63 26.90 28.04
CA ARG A 167 -3.38 26.43 29.41
C ARG A 167 -4.42 25.39 29.89
N VAL A 168 -4.88 24.53 29.00
CA VAL A 168 -5.90 23.52 29.32
C VAL A 168 -5.26 22.38 30.11
N LYS A 169 -5.75 22.12 31.32
CA LYS A 169 -5.33 20.98 32.15
C LYS A 169 -6.15 19.75 31.78
N TRP A 170 -5.48 18.66 31.40
CA TRP A 170 -6.13 17.42 30.99
C TRP A 170 -5.87 16.32 32.01
N SER A 171 -6.94 15.63 32.42
CA SER A 171 -6.82 14.34 33.10
C SER A 171 -6.11 13.35 32.18
N GLU A 172 -5.48 12.34 32.78
CA GLU A 172 -4.79 11.29 32.02
C GLU A 172 -5.76 10.53 31.09
N GLU A 173 -6.96 10.22 31.59
CA GLU A 173 -8.04 9.61 30.81
C GLU A 173 -8.42 10.44 29.58
N ALA A 174 -8.59 11.76 29.73
CA ALA A 174 -8.91 12.64 28.61
C ALA A 174 -7.79 12.65 27.54
N ARG A 175 -6.52 12.52 27.95
CA ARG A 175 -5.40 12.43 26.99
C ARG A 175 -5.49 11.16 26.16
N TYR A 176 -5.77 10.01 26.78
CA TYR A 176 -5.91 8.75 26.06
C TYR A 176 -7.11 8.73 25.13
N ASP A 177 -8.25 9.25 25.60
CA ASP A 177 -9.47 9.38 24.79
C ASP A 177 -9.23 10.26 23.55
N VAL A 178 -8.65 11.46 23.73
CA VAL A 178 -8.30 12.35 22.62
C VAL A 178 -7.28 11.70 21.68
N PHE A 179 -6.25 11.05 22.21
CA PHE A 179 -5.24 10.36 21.39
C PHE A 179 -5.87 9.25 20.53
N GLY A 180 -6.79 8.47 21.10
CA GLY A 180 -7.56 7.44 20.39
C GLY A 180 -8.44 8.02 19.30
N LYS A 181 -9.23 9.06 19.61
CA LYS A 181 -10.09 9.76 18.65
C LYS A 181 -9.29 10.35 17.47
N ILE A 182 -8.14 10.97 17.75
CA ILE A 182 -7.25 11.47 16.69
C ILE A 182 -6.72 10.30 15.83
N GLY A 183 -6.41 9.16 16.45
CA GLY A 183 -6.03 7.94 15.72
C GLY A 183 -7.09 7.48 14.74
N VAL A 184 -8.34 7.34 15.19
CA VAL A 184 -9.48 6.96 14.34
C VAL A 184 -9.69 7.96 13.21
N ALA A 185 -9.67 9.26 13.51
CA ALA A 185 -9.80 10.32 12.50
C ALA A 185 -8.67 10.25 11.45
N ALA A 186 -7.42 10.03 11.87
CA ALA A 186 -6.29 9.90 10.97
C ALA A 186 -6.41 8.68 10.05
N VAL A 187 -6.85 7.54 10.58
CA VAL A 187 -7.12 6.33 9.77
C VAL A 187 -8.20 6.62 8.73
N ALA A 188 -9.33 7.21 9.15
CA ALA A 188 -10.42 7.55 8.25
C ALA A 188 -9.96 8.50 7.14
N MET A 189 -9.21 9.56 7.47
CA MET A 189 -8.66 10.50 6.48
C MET A 189 -7.74 9.82 5.47
N CYS A 190 -6.84 8.94 5.92
CA CYS A 190 -5.93 8.25 5.01
C CYS A 190 -6.66 7.25 4.10
N VAL A 191 -7.57 6.44 4.65
CA VAL A 191 -8.31 5.43 3.90
C VAL A 191 -9.29 6.08 2.92
N LEU A 192 -10.14 7.00 3.39
CA LEU A 192 -11.09 7.69 2.52
C LEU A 192 -10.38 8.55 1.48
N GLY A 193 -9.30 9.23 1.87
CA GLY A 193 -8.49 10.04 0.96
C GLY A 193 -7.85 9.22 -0.16
N VAL A 194 -7.30 8.04 0.15
CA VAL A 194 -6.70 7.18 -0.89
C VAL A 194 -7.76 6.56 -1.79
N GLU A 195 -8.92 6.15 -1.26
CA GLU A 195 -10.00 5.60 -2.07
C GLU A 195 -10.59 6.65 -3.00
N ALA A 196 -10.86 7.87 -2.50
CA ALA A 196 -11.29 8.99 -3.33
C ALA A 196 -10.27 9.30 -4.42
N TYR A 197 -8.97 9.35 -4.09
CA TYR A 197 -7.90 9.58 -5.05
C TYR A 197 -7.85 8.50 -6.15
N VAL A 198 -7.96 7.23 -5.78
CA VAL A 198 -7.96 6.12 -6.75
C VAL A 198 -9.23 6.13 -7.60
N TRP A 199 -10.39 6.39 -7.01
CA TRP A 199 -11.67 6.47 -7.71
C TRP A 199 -11.69 7.59 -8.76
N MET A 200 -11.08 8.74 -8.45
CA MET A 200 -10.88 9.85 -9.41
C MET A 200 -9.82 9.56 -10.50
N GLY A 201 -9.37 8.31 -10.66
CA GLY A 201 -8.36 7.92 -11.65
C GLY A 201 -6.94 8.37 -11.31
N GLY A 202 -6.69 8.80 -10.06
CA GLY A 202 -5.37 9.26 -9.62
C GLY A 202 -4.26 8.22 -9.84
N SER A 203 -4.58 6.92 -9.77
CA SER A 203 -3.64 5.84 -10.05
C SER A 203 -3.12 5.82 -11.49
N ASP A 204 -3.87 6.35 -12.46
CA ASP A 204 -3.42 6.40 -13.86
C ASP A 204 -2.29 7.42 -14.05
N ARG A 205 -2.24 8.44 -13.19
CA ARG A 205 -1.14 9.40 -13.11
C ARG A 205 0.15 8.80 -12.55
N LEU A 206 0.12 7.56 -12.06
CA LEU A 206 1.32 6.83 -11.67
C LEU A 206 1.90 5.94 -12.79
N ARG A 207 1.20 5.78 -13.92
CA ARG A 207 1.69 4.99 -15.07
C ARG A 207 2.98 5.62 -15.62
N PRO A 208 3.99 4.81 -16.01
CA PRO A 208 5.19 5.28 -16.69
C PRO A 208 4.81 6.11 -17.93
N ALA A 209 5.55 7.20 -18.18
CA ALA A 209 5.30 8.08 -19.33
C ALA A 209 5.29 7.31 -20.66
N ALA A 210 6.19 6.34 -20.82
CA ALA A 210 6.25 5.48 -22.00
C ALA A 210 4.94 4.70 -22.26
N ALA A 211 4.32 4.15 -21.20
CA ALA A 211 3.05 3.44 -21.33
C ALA A 211 1.89 4.38 -21.70
N ARG A 212 1.95 5.65 -21.31
CA ARG A 212 0.97 6.65 -21.74
C ARG A 212 1.14 7.03 -23.21
N ALA A 213 2.39 7.20 -23.65
CA ALA A 213 2.69 7.50 -25.05
C ALA A 213 2.20 6.38 -25.98
N GLU A 214 2.37 5.11 -25.59
CA GLU A 214 1.88 3.97 -26.38
C GLU A 214 0.34 3.97 -26.51
N VAL A 215 -0.39 4.20 -25.40
CA VAL A 215 -1.86 4.31 -25.44
C VAL A 215 -2.29 5.49 -26.29
N GLN A 216 -1.65 6.66 -26.13
CA GLN A 216 -1.98 7.84 -26.91
C GLN A 216 -1.73 7.64 -28.42
N MET A 217 -0.63 6.97 -28.79
CA MET A 217 -0.36 6.61 -30.19
C MET A 217 -1.34 5.57 -30.74
N ALA A 218 -1.76 4.60 -29.93
CA ALA A 218 -2.76 3.62 -30.34
C ALA A 218 -4.12 4.29 -30.59
N THR A 219 -4.54 5.22 -29.71
CA THR A 219 -5.77 6.00 -29.87
C THR A 219 -5.72 6.88 -31.12
N THR A 220 -4.62 7.61 -31.35
CA THR A 220 -4.51 8.48 -32.53
C THR A 220 -4.49 7.68 -33.84
N LYS A 221 -3.82 6.52 -33.87
CA LYS A 221 -3.88 5.62 -35.03
C LYS A 221 -5.30 5.07 -35.26
N GLY A 222 -6.00 4.64 -34.21
CA GLY A 222 -7.37 4.14 -34.31
C GLY A 222 -8.34 5.18 -34.89
N VAL A 223 -8.26 6.44 -34.44
CA VAL A 223 -9.06 7.54 -34.99
C VAL A 223 -8.70 7.83 -36.44
N ALA A 224 -7.41 7.81 -36.79
CA ALA A 224 -6.97 8.02 -38.17
C ALA A 224 -7.46 6.92 -39.12
N THR A 225 -7.48 5.66 -38.66
CA THR A 225 -8.02 4.54 -39.45
C THR A 225 -9.54 4.64 -39.61
N ALA A 226 -10.28 4.98 -38.54
CA ALA A 226 -11.73 5.17 -38.61
C ALA A 226 -12.14 6.31 -39.56
N ARG A 227 -11.37 7.41 -39.58
CA ARG A 227 -11.61 8.53 -40.50
C ARG A 227 -11.40 8.14 -41.96
N ARG A 228 -10.37 7.35 -42.27
CA ARG A 228 -10.14 6.84 -43.65
C ARG A 228 -11.21 5.85 -44.10
N SER A 229 -11.77 5.04 -43.20
CA SER A 229 -12.86 4.13 -43.57
C SER A 229 -14.21 4.84 -43.76
N GLY A 230 -14.40 6.01 -43.14
CA GLY A 230 -15.62 6.82 -43.27
C GLY A 230 -15.72 7.61 -44.58
N GLU A 231 -14.60 7.88 -45.27
CA GLU A 231 -14.60 8.60 -46.56
C GLU A 231 -14.97 7.71 -47.77
N GLY A 232 -15.27 6.41 -47.56
CA GLY A 232 -15.58 5.46 -48.63
C GLY A 232 -17.03 4.95 -48.67
N LEU A 233 -17.86 5.25 -47.67
CA LEU A 233 -19.29 4.93 -47.70
C LEU A 233 -20.03 6.19 -48.15
N GLY A 234 -20.20 6.29 -49.46
CA GLY A 234 -20.96 7.36 -50.10
C GLY A 234 -22.33 7.55 -49.45
N LEU A 235 -22.68 8.82 -49.25
CA LEU A 235 -24.07 9.25 -49.16
C LEU A 235 -24.79 8.78 -50.43
N ALA A 236 -25.39 7.59 -50.37
CA ALA A 236 -26.50 7.23 -51.22
C ALA A 236 -27.75 7.32 -50.34
N ASP A 237 -28.51 8.39 -50.56
CA ASP A 237 -29.94 8.57 -50.30
C ASP A 237 -30.54 7.86 -49.09
N ALA A 238 -30.70 8.61 -48.01
CA ALA A 238 -31.55 8.23 -46.87
C ALA A 238 -32.55 9.36 -46.55
N ASP A 239 -33.31 9.78 -47.57
CA ASP A 239 -34.63 10.37 -47.36
C ASP A 239 -35.60 9.22 -47.04
N GLY A 240 -35.83 8.98 -45.75
CA GLY A 240 -36.93 8.16 -45.28
C GLY A 240 -36.53 7.04 -44.33
N MET A 241 -36.49 7.34 -43.03
CA MET A 241 -36.95 6.45 -41.96
C MET A 241 -36.79 7.19 -40.63
N ALA A 242 -37.82 7.97 -40.31
CA ALA A 242 -38.05 8.47 -38.97
C ALA A 242 -38.58 7.31 -38.10
N GLY A 243 -37.87 6.99 -37.01
CA GLY A 243 -38.43 6.27 -35.87
C GLY A 243 -37.71 4.98 -35.48
N ALA A 244 -36.74 5.09 -34.58
CA ALA A 244 -36.49 4.07 -33.55
C ALA A 244 -35.56 4.65 -32.48
N GLY A 245 -36.08 4.83 -31.26
CA GLY A 245 -35.29 5.24 -30.10
C GLY A 245 -34.40 4.10 -29.59
N GLY A 246 -33.09 4.31 -29.60
CA GLY A 246 -32.10 3.39 -29.02
C GLY A 246 -31.77 3.78 -27.58
N SER A 247 -32.09 2.90 -26.64
CA SER A 247 -31.77 2.99 -25.21
C SER A 247 -30.28 2.72 -24.95
N GLY A 248 -29.75 3.34 -23.89
CA GLY A 248 -28.32 3.33 -23.53
C GLY A 248 -27.70 2.00 -23.07
N GLU A 249 -28.24 0.85 -23.48
CA GLU A 249 -27.66 -0.47 -23.18
C GLU A 249 -26.50 -0.85 -24.13
N ASP A 250 -26.45 -0.29 -25.34
CA ASP A 250 -25.48 -0.66 -26.37
C ASP A 250 -24.02 -0.23 -26.07
N LEU A 251 -23.82 0.79 -25.23
CA LEU A 251 -22.47 1.24 -24.86
C LEU A 251 -21.73 0.24 -23.95
N THR A 252 -22.45 -0.54 -23.15
CA THR A 252 -21.85 -1.51 -22.22
C THR A 252 -21.35 -2.78 -22.91
N VAL A 253 -22.00 -3.18 -24.01
CA VAL A 253 -21.61 -4.36 -24.80
C VAL A 253 -20.33 -4.10 -25.60
N ILE A 254 -20.11 -2.86 -26.05
CA ILE A 254 -18.91 -2.48 -26.82
C ILE A 254 -17.65 -2.48 -25.93
N GLU A 255 -17.73 -2.00 -24.69
CA GLU A 255 -16.59 -2.04 -23.75
C GLU A 255 -16.22 -3.48 -23.32
N ALA A 256 -17.21 -4.34 -23.12
CA ALA A 256 -16.99 -5.76 -22.79
C ALA A 256 -16.31 -6.52 -23.95
N GLN A 257 -16.67 -6.23 -25.20
CA GLN A 257 -16.06 -6.86 -26.38
C GLN A 257 -14.64 -6.35 -26.66
N ALA A 258 -14.33 -5.08 -26.35
CA ALA A 258 -12.98 -4.53 -26.47
C ALA A 258 -11.99 -5.20 -25.48
N GLY A 259 -12.44 -5.48 -24.24
CA GLY A 259 -11.65 -6.22 -23.25
C GLY A 259 -11.35 -7.67 -23.66
N ALA A 260 -12.31 -8.35 -24.27
CA ALA A 260 -12.14 -9.74 -24.73
C ALA A 260 -11.19 -9.89 -25.93
N ARG A 261 -11.16 -8.90 -26.85
CA ARG A 261 -10.22 -8.90 -27.99
C ARG A 261 -8.77 -8.67 -27.57
N ALA A 262 -8.51 -7.81 -26.58
CA ALA A 262 -7.16 -7.58 -26.06
C ALA A 262 -6.54 -8.85 -25.42
N GLY A 263 -7.38 -9.73 -24.86
CA GLY A 263 -6.95 -11.02 -24.30
C GLY A 263 -6.51 -12.06 -25.35
N ARG A 264 -7.12 -12.07 -26.55
CA ARG A 264 -6.81 -13.05 -27.61
C ARG A 264 -5.53 -12.73 -28.37
N VAL A 265 -5.17 -11.46 -28.54
CA VAL A 265 -3.93 -11.05 -29.23
C VAL A 265 -2.68 -11.48 -28.44
N GLY A 266 -2.75 -11.54 -27.11
CA GLY A 266 -1.67 -12.01 -26.26
C GLY A 266 -1.38 -13.52 -26.35
N VAL A 267 -2.38 -14.33 -26.71
CA VAL A 267 -2.25 -15.80 -26.83
C VAL A 267 -1.72 -16.19 -28.22
N ALA A 268 -2.13 -15.49 -29.28
CA ALA A 268 -1.66 -15.78 -30.64
C ALA A 268 -0.17 -15.49 -30.83
N ARG A 269 0.39 -14.47 -30.15
CA ARG A 269 1.81 -14.09 -30.30
C ARG A 269 2.79 -15.08 -29.64
N ARG A 270 2.32 -16.01 -28.80
CA ARG A 270 3.17 -17.00 -28.12
C ARG A 270 3.32 -18.33 -28.87
N ARG A 271 2.64 -18.50 -30.01
CA ARG A 271 2.70 -19.73 -30.83
C ARG A 271 3.59 -19.63 -32.09
N GLY A 272 4.17 -18.47 -32.38
CA GLY A 272 4.94 -18.22 -33.61
C GLY A 272 6.47 -18.10 -33.45
N GLN A 273 7.02 -18.35 -32.26
CA GLN A 273 8.47 -18.27 -32.01
C GLN A 273 8.92 -19.55 -31.30
N GLY A 274 9.32 -20.56 -32.05
CA GLY A 274 9.94 -21.74 -31.47
C GLY A 274 9.86 -22.99 -32.33
N GLN A 275 10.36 -22.93 -33.56
CA GLN A 275 10.76 -24.13 -34.30
C GLN A 275 11.74 -23.72 -35.41
N ASP A 276 12.97 -23.39 -35.01
CA ASP A 276 14.15 -23.62 -35.85
C ASP A 276 15.42 -23.38 -35.04
N SER A 277 16.06 -24.48 -34.64
CA SER A 277 17.52 -24.64 -34.48
C SER A 277 17.79 -25.98 -33.81
N GLY A 278 17.73 -27.04 -34.62
CA GLY A 278 18.54 -28.22 -34.36
C GLY A 278 20.00 -27.88 -34.67
N ARG A 279 20.89 -28.01 -33.69
CA ARG A 279 22.27 -28.45 -33.97
C ARG A 279 22.88 -29.11 -32.75
N ALA A 280 23.36 -30.31 -33.01
CA ALA A 280 24.11 -31.19 -32.12
C ALA A 280 25.38 -30.55 -31.55
N SER A 281 25.72 -30.94 -30.33
CA SER A 281 27.08 -31.34 -30.01
C SER A 281 27.06 -32.29 -28.81
N ASP A 282 27.39 -33.54 -29.09
CA ASP A 282 27.99 -34.48 -28.15
C ASP A 282 29.17 -33.85 -27.41
N GLY A 283 29.33 -34.21 -26.14
CA GLY A 283 30.42 -33.73 -25.30
C GLY A 283 30.50 -34.50 -23.99
N SER A 284 31.07 -35.69 -24.07
CA SER A 284 31.37 -36.61 -22.97
C SER A 284 32.24 -36.00 -21.86
N GLY A 285 31.96 -36.41 -20.63
CA GLY A 285 32.98 -36.81 -19.67
C GLY A 285 33.53 -35.74 -18.71
N ARG A 286 33.26 -35.91 -17.41
CA ARG A 286 34.29 -36.37 -16.46
C ARG A 286 33.72 -36.58 -15.06
N SER A 287 34.00 -37.76 -14.52
CA SER A 287 33.98 -38.06 -13.09
C SER A 287 35.06 -37.25 -12.36
N GLY A 288 34.78 -36.84 -11.12
CA GLY A 288 35.77 -36.33 -10.20
C GLY A 288 35.26 -36.44 -8.77
N ALA A 289 35.84 -37.39 -8.04
CA ALA A 289 35.56 -37.74 -6.65
C ALA A 289 36.21 -36.78 -5.64
N ALA A 290 36.04 -37.15 -4.35
CA ALA A 290 36.65 -36.63 -3.12
C ALA A 290 35.90 -35.43 -2.48
N GLY A 291 35.61 -35.39 -1.19
CA GLY A 291 36.13 -36.17 -0.06
C GLY A 291 36.62 -35.22 1.03
N GLY A 292 36.10 -35.37 2.26
CA GLY A 292 36.60 -34.72 3.48
C GLY A 292 36.03 -33.33 3.77
N LYS A 293 35.90 -32.86 5.01
CA LYS A 293 36.37 -33.33 6.32
C LYS A 293 35.57 -32.62 7.42
N ALA A 294 35.54 -33.25 8.58
CA ALA A 294 35.04 -32.74 9.86
C ALA A 294 35.86 -31.56 10.41
N GLY A 295 35.28 -30.83 11.37
CA GLY A 295 35.94 -29.86 12.27
C GLY A 295 34.89 -28.89 12.82
N ALA A 296 34.31 -29.13 13.99
CA ALA A 296 34.81 -28.82 15.34
C ALA A 296 34.21 -27.51 15.88
N GLN A 297 33.49 -27.61 16.99
CA GLN A 297 33.22 -26.52 17.95
C GLN A 297 34.54 -26.04 18.57
N PRO A 298 34.56 -24.82 19.13
CA PRO A 298 34.60 -24.75 20.60
C PRO A 298 33.77 -23.62 21.25
N GLU A 299 33.40 -23.93 22.49
CA GLU A 299 33.08 -23.10 23.68
C GLU A 299 31.93 -22.08 23.65
#